data_AF-A0A8J6NJ07-F1
#
_entry.id   AF-A0A8J6NJ07-F1
#
_cell.length_a   1.000
_cell.length_b   1.000
_cell.length_c   1.000
_cell.angle_alpha   90.00
_cell.angle_beta   90.00
_cell.angle_gamma   90.00
#
_symmetry.space_group_name_H-M   'P 1'
#
loop_
_entity.id
_entity.type
_entity.pdbx_description
1 polymer ?
#
loop_
_entity_poly.entity_id
_entity_poly.type
_entity_poly.pdbx_seq_one_letter_code
_entity_poly.pdbx_strand_id
1 'polypeptide(L)'
;MRRRPFRRPFRRGGPRRVPPELRRANELMEAGHFTQAAEAFEIIARRADARRGPRAPQFHFRTGQAYILAGKVESGMPHIKKALAFFSARSQWEPLYRFGQRAVDKLNDLGHTTQAEEIADYLSNNLPEKTAHTQRTSHKKATLPTHCPGCGAPLRADEVDWIDDHTAECIYCSSPVRGEY
;
A
#
# COMPACT_ATOMS: atom_id res chain seq x y z
N MET A 1 -19.41 -33.28 -14.56
CA MET A 1 -19.97 -32.43 -13.49
C MET A 1 -18.89 -31.49 -12.96
N ARG A 2 -18.91 -30.20 -13.32
CA ARG A 2 -17.93 -29.21 -12.85
C ARG A 2 -18.43 -28.59 -11.54
N ARG A 3 -17.69 -28.80 -10.45
CA ARG A 3 -17.95 -28.19 -9.13
C ARG A 3 -17.80 -26.68 -9.24
N ARG A 4 -18.89 -25.94 -9.02
CA ARG A 4 -18.89 -24.47 -8.90
C ARG A 4 -18.06 -24.08 -7.67
N PRO A 5 -17.04 -23.20 -7.76
CA PRO A 5 -16.40 -22.68 -6.57
C PRO A 5 -17.40 -21.81 -5.80
N PHE A 6 -17.47 -22.04 -4.49
CA PHE A 6 -18.30 -21.32 -3.53
C PHE A 6 -18.12 -19.80 -3.70
N ARG A 7 -19.16 -19.11 -4.19
CA ARG A 7 -19.30 -17.67 -4.03
C ARG A 7 -19.42 -17.41 -2.53
N ARG A 8 -18.40 -16.80 -1.92
CA ARG A 8 -18.55 -16.22 -0.58
C ARG A 8 -19.76 -15.27 -0.63
N PRO A 9 -20.78 -15.44 0.21
CA PRO A 9 -21.90 -14.52 0.23
C PRO A 9 -21.37 -13.12 0.53
N PHE A 10 -21.74 -12.17 -0.33
CA PHE A 10 -21.47 -10.76 -0.17
C PHE A 10 -21.92 -10.32 1.23
N ARG A 11 -20.98 -10.17 2.16
CA ARG A 11 -21.20 -9.24 3.26
C ARG A 11 -21.20 -7.85 2.62
N ARG A 12 -22.40 -7.34 2.35
CA ARG A 12 -22.68 -5.90 2.32
C ARG A 12 -22.23 -5.37 3.68
N GLY A 13 -20.95 -5.07 3.83
CA GLY A 13 -20.49 -4.25 4.92
C GLY A 13 -21.18 -2.92 4.75
N GLY A 14 -22.03 -2.52 5.71
CA GLY A 14 -22.41 -1.11 5.83
C GLY A 14 -21.17 -0.23 5.76
N PRO A 15 -21.31 1.07 5.45
CA PRO A 15 -20.17 1.95 5.19
C PRO A 15 -19.12 1.72 6.27
N ARG A 16 -17.99 1.10 5.90
CA ARG A 16 -16.88 0.86 6.82
C ARG A 16 -16.48 2.26 7.25
N ARG A 17 -16.83 2.66 8.47
CA ARG A 17 -16.52 4.01 8.97
C ARG A 17 -15.02 4.15 8.92
N VAL A 18 -14.55 4.93 7.95
CA VAL A 18 -13.14 5.26 7.83
C VAL A 18 -12.76 6.01 9.10
N PRO A 19 -11.71 5.57 9.82
CA PRO A 19 -11.26 6.29 11.01
C PRO A 19 -10.94 7.74 10.66
N PRO A 20 -11.44 8.73 11.42
CA PRO A 20 -11.16 10.13 11.14
C PRO A 20 -9.66 10.45 11.16
N GLU A 21 -8.88 9.72 11.96
CA GLU A 21 -7.42 9.85 12.01
C GLU A 21 -6.76 9.47 10.68
N LEU A 22 -7.30 8.46 9.98
CA LEU A 22 -6.77 8.06 8.67
C LEU A 22 -7.07 9.12 7.61
N ARG A 23 -8.26 9.71 7.62
CA ARG A 23 -8.61 10.82 6.74
C ARG A 23 -7.68 12.00 6.95
N ARG A 24 -7.52 12.42 8.21
CA ARG A 24 -6.62 13.52 8.59
C ARG A 24 -5.18 13.25 8.17
N ALA A 25 -4.68 12.03 8.34
CA ALA A 25 -3.32 11.68 7.92
C ALA A 25 -3.12 11.79 6.39
N ASN A 26 -4.13 11.40 5.60
CA ASN A 26 -4.09 11.57 4.14
C ASN A 26 -4.21 13.04 3.74
N GLU A 27 -5.07 13.82 4.40
CA GLU A 27 -5.18 15.27 4.18
C GLU A 27 -3.83 15.98 4.45
N LEU A 28 -3.11 15.59 5.51
CA LEU A 28 -1.78 16.10 5.80
C LEU A 28 -0.73 15.73 4.72
N MET A 29 -0.82 14.54 4.14
CA MET A 29 0.05 14.16 3.01
C MET A 29 -0.20 15.04 1.80
N GLU A 30 -1.48 15.25 1.46
CA GLU A 30 -1.88 16.05 0.31
C GLU A 30 -1.49 17.52 0.48
N ALA A 31 -1.63 18.05 1.71
CA ALA A 31 -1.20 19.40 2.06
C ALA A 31 0.34 19.58 2.12
N GLY A 32 1.12 18.52 1.92
CA GLY A 32 2.58 18.58 2.02
C GLY A 32 3.15 18.64 3.44
N HIS A 33 2.30 18.48 4.46
CA HIS A 33 2.71 18.43 5.87
C HIS A 33 3.29 17.05 6.24
N PHE A 34 4.36 16.66 5.54
CA PHE A 34 4.89 15.29 5.55
C PHE A 34 5.34 14.80 6.93
N THR A 35 5.93 15.66 7.76
CA THR A 35 6.32 15.27 9.13
C THR A 35 5.10 14.91 9.98
N GLN A 36 4.08 15.76 9.99
CA GLN A 36 2.85 15.52 10.77
C GLN A 36 2.08 14.31 10.23
N ALA A 37 2.06 14.14 8.90
CA ALA A 37 1.49 12.96 8.27
C ALA A 37 2.21 11.68 8.73
N ALA A 38 3.54 11.68 8.75
CA ALA A 38 4.35 10.54 9.16
C ALA A 38 4.01 10.11 10.60
N GLU A 39 3.99 11.05 11.54
CA GLU A 39 3.62 10.81 12.94
C GLU A 39 2.21 10.23 13.08
N ALA A 40 1.24 10.77 12.32
CA ALA A 40 -0.13 10.28 12.32
C ALA A 40 -0.22 8.85 11.76
N PHE A 41 0.43 8.55 10.63
CA PHE A 41 0.47 7.19 10.08
C PHE A 41 1.19 6.22 10.99
N GLU A 42 2.24 6.66 11.69
CA GLU A 42 2.99 5.81 12.61
C GLU A 42 2.10 5.30 13.75
N ILE A 43 1.27 6.17 14.32
CA ILE A 43 0.28 5.78 15.35
C ILE A 43 -0.70 4.74 14.78
N ILE A 44 -1.18 4.95 13.55
CA ILE A 44 -2.09 4.01 12.87
C ILE A 44 -1.38 2.67 12.61
N ALA A 45 -0.15 2.71 12.12
CA ALA A 45 0.66 1.54 11.81
C ALA A 45 0.95 0.72 13.08
N ARG A 46 1.37 1.35 14.17
CA ARG A 46 1.59 0.69 15.47
C ARG A 46 0.32 0.02 16.00
N ARG A 47 -0.82 0.69 15.91
CA ARG A 47 -2.12 0.10 16.32
C ARG A 47 -2.53 -1.07 15.43
N ALA A 48 -2.32 -0.96 14.13
CA ALA A 48 -2.61 -2.04 13.18
C ALA A 48 -1.70 -3.26 13.44
N ASP A 49 -0.41 -3.01 13.67
CA ASP A 49 0.59 -4.04 13.96
C ASP A 49 0.30 -4.77 15.29
N ALA A 50 -0.02 -4.02 16.35
CA ALA A 50 -0.39 -4.60 17.66
C ALA A 50 -1.59 -5.56 17.57
N ARG A 51 -2.48 -5.36 16.58
CA ARG A 51 -3.64 -6.23 16.32
C ARG A 51 -3.37 -7.28 15.25
N ARG A 52 -2.12 -7.41 14.78
CA ARG A 52 -1.70 -8.25 13.64
C ARG A 52 -2.59 -8.02 12.41
N GLY A 53 -3.00 -6.78 12.20
CA GLY A 53 -3.90 -6.39 11.14
C GLY A 53 -3.30 -6.70 9.76
N PRO A 54 -4.12 -7.13 8.78
CA PRO A 54 -3.64 -7.41 7.44
C PRO A 54 -3.03 -6.17 6.76
N ARG A 55 -3.49 -4.97 7.15
CA ARG A 55 -3.07 -3.68 6.59
C ARG A 55 -1.88 -3.00 7.28
N ALA A 56 -1.33 -3.61 8.33
CA ALA A 56 -0.16 -3.06 9.02
C ALA A 56 1.02 -2.72 8.08
N PRO A 57 1.34 -3.55 7.06
CA PRO A 57 2.43 -3.24 6.12
C PRO A 57 2.19 -1.96 5.33
N GLN A 58 0.95 -1.74 4.84
CA GLN A 58 0.57 -0.57 4.05
C GLN A 58 0.72 0.72 4.87
N PHE A 59 0.35 0.70 6.16
CA PHE A 59 0.53 1.86 7.03
C PHE A 59 1.99 2.12 7.36
N HIS A 60 2.79 1.08 7.63
CA HIS A 60 4.23 1.24 7.80
C HIS A 60 4.89 1.82 6.54
N PHE A 61 4.50 1.32 5.36
CA PHE A 61 5.01 1.87 4.11
C PHE A 61 4.66 3.35 3.95
N ARG A 62 3.41 3.74 4.25
CA ARG A 62 2.97 5.14 4.16
C ARG A 62 3.68 6.05 5.17
N THR A 63 3.94 5.57 6.38
CA THR A 63 4.79 6.27 7.36
C THR A 63 6.19 6.51 6.81
N GLY A 64 6.82 5.48 6.25
CA GLY A 64 8.16 5.58 5.67
C GLY A 64 8.22 6.59 4.52
N GLN A 65 7.25 6.52 3.60
CA GLN A 65 7.12 7.49 2.51
C GLN A 65 6.98 8.93 3.01
N ALA A 66 6.16 9.15 4.04
CA ALA A 66 5.96 10.49 4.61
C ALA A 66 7.25 11.04 5.23
N TYR A 67 8.00 10.23 5.99
CA TYR A 67 9.28 10.66 6.53
C TYR A 67 10.32 10.95 5.44
N ILE A 68 10.39 10.12 4.40
CA ILE A 68 11.30 10.34 3.25
C ILE A 68 10.95 11.65 2.53
N LEU A 69 9.66 11.91 2.27
CA LEU A 69 9.21 13.17 1.67
C LEU A 69 9.49 14.39 2.57
N ALA A 70 9.52 14.20 3.88
CA ALA A 70 9.93 15.23 4.84
C ALA A 70 11.45 15.43 4.92
N GLY A 71 12.25 14.73 4.10
CA GLY A 71 13.72 14.74 4.17
C GLY A 71 14.30 13.96 5.35
N LYS A 72 13.47 13.24 6.12
CA LYS A 72 13.87 12.44 7.29
C LYS A 72 14.07 10.98 6.91
N VAL A 73 14.96 10.72 5.96
CA VAL A 73 15.19 9.38 5.40
C VAL A 73 15.56 8.35 6.47
N GLU A 74 16.42 8.74 7.41
CA GLU A 74 16.82 7.89 8.54
C GLU A 74 15.64 7.43 9.40
N SER A 75 14.61 8.27 9.55
CA SER A 75 13.37 7.89 10.24
C SER A 75 12.44 7.05 9.35
N GLY A 76 12.47 7.26 8.04
CA GLY A 76 11.59 6.57 7.10
C GLY A 76 12.03 5.14 6.77
N MET A 77 13.33 4.91 6.64
CA MET A 77 13.89 3.61 6.23
C MET A 77 13.48 2.42 7.11
N PRO A 78 13.50 2.52 8.46
CA PRO A 78 13.03 1.43 9.33
C PRO A 78 11.56 1.04 9.05
N HIS A 79 10.70 2.02 8.73
CA HIS A 79 9.31 1.76 8.42
C HIS A 79 9.10 1.09 7.07
N ILE A 80 9.86 1.49 6.03
CA ILE A 80 9.86 0.82 4.73
C ILE A 80 10.32 -0.63 4.89
N LYS A 81 11.47 -0.86 5.52
CA LYS A 81 12.01 -2.21 5.74
C LYS A 81 11.02 -3.09 6.51
N LYS A 82 10.38 -2.54 7.54
CA LYS A 82 9.38 -3.26 8.31
C LYS A 82 8.17 -3.66 7.46
N ALA A 83 7.68 -2.77 6.58
CA ALA A 83 6.61 -3.11 5.64
C ALA A 83 7.01 -4.25 4.69
N LEU A 84 8.20 -4.19 4.11
CA LEU A 84 8.73 -5.25 3.23
C LEU A 84 8.92 -6.57 3.98
N ALA A 85 9.44 -6.53 5.21
CA ALA A 85 9.58 -7.71 6.06
C ALA A 85 8.24 -8.39 6.34
N PHE A 86 7.15 -7.63 6.53
CA PHE A 86 5.83 -8.24 6.65
C PHE A 86 5.37 -8.94 5.37
N PHE A 87 5.62 -8.36 4.20
CA PHE A 87 5.26 -8.99 2.93
C PHE A 87 6.06 -10.27 2.71
N SER A 88 7.38 -10.23 2.95
CA SER A 88 8.27 -11.39 2.87
C SER A 88 7.83 -12.51 3.83
N ALA A 89 7.61 -12.18 5.11
CA ALA A 89 7.20 -13.16 6.13
C ALA A 89 5.83 -13.81 5.86
N ARG A 90 4.97 -13.16 5.05
CA ARG A 90 3.66 -13.67 4.66
C ARG A 90 3.66 -14.30 3.25
N SER A 91 4.83 -14.45 2.62
CA SER A 91 4.99 -14.90 1.24
C SER A 91 4.16 -14.10 0.22
N GLN A 92 3.95 -12.80 0.51
CA GLN A 92 3.26 -11.87 -0.37
C GLN A 92 4.26 -11.27 -1.35
N TRP A 93 4.80 -12.11 -2.24
CA TRP A 93 5.90 -11.74 -3.14
C TRP A 93 5.55 -10.61 -4.11
N GLU A 94 4.32 -10.60 -4.64
CA GLU A 94 3.88 -9.58 -5.57
C GLU A 94 3.77 -8.19 -4.90
N PRO A 95 3.10 -8.03 -3.73
CA PRO A 95 3.22 -6.80 -2.94
C PRO A 95 4.65 -6.45 -2.54
N LEU A 96 5.47 -7.43 -2.13
CA LEU A 96 6.86 -7.19 -1.76
C LEU A 96 7.63 -6.50 -2.89
N TYR A 97 7.55 -7.05 -4.10
CA TYR A 97 8.20 -6.47 -5.28
C TYR A 97 7.64 -5.09 -5.63
N ARG A 98 6.31 -4.93 -5.72
CA ARG A 98 5.68 -3.65 -6.13
C ARG A 98 5.97 -2.51 -5.16
N PHE A 99 5.76 -2.74 -3.86
CA PHE A 99 6.03 -1.73 -2.83
C PHE A 99 7.54 -1.47 -2.72
N GLY A 100 8.36 -2.51 -2.85
CA GLY A 100 9.82 -2.39 -2.86
C GLY A 100 10.35 -1.54 -4.00
N GLN A 101 10.01 -1.87 -5.25
CA GLN A 101 10.43 -1.11 -6.43
C GLN A 101 10.01 0.36 -6.34
N ARG A 102 8.79 0.63 -5.86
CA ARG A 102 8.36 2.02 -5.66
C ARG A 102 9.18 2.76 -4.62
N ALA A 103 9.61 2.08 -3.55
CA ALA A 103 10.51 2.71 -2.58
C ALA A 103 11.87 3.01 -3.22
N VAL A 104 12.41 2.09 -4.02
CA VAL A 104 13.65 2.28 -4.80
C VAL A 104 13.52 3.48 -5.74
N ASP A 105 12.49 3.51 -6.59
CA ASP A 105 12.22 4.61 -7.52
C ASP A 105 12.13 5.93 -6.77
N LYS A 106 11.36 5.96 -5.68
CA LYS A 106 11.17 7.19 -4.90
C LYS A 106 12.44 7.68 -4.22
N LEU A 107 13.28 6.77 -3.72
CA LEU A 107 14.56 7.13 -3.12
C LEU A 107 15.53 7.64 -4.18
N ASN A 108 15.57 7.02 -5.36
CA ASN A 108 16.37 7.46 -6.50
C ASN A 108 15.94 8.84 -7.00
N ASP A 109 14.63 9.09 -7.15
CA ASP A 109 14.07 10.39 -7.54
C ASP A 109 14.50 11.52 -6.59
N LEU A 110 14.73 11.18 -5.32
CA LEU A 110 15.15 12.11 -4.27
C LEU A 110 16.68 12.15 -4.07
N GLY A 111 17.45 11.37 -4.86
CA GLY A 111 18.90 11.31 -4.80
C GLY A 111 19.48 10.44 -3.67
N HIS A 112 18.64 9.64 -3.00
CA HIS A 112 19.04 8.73 -1.92
C HIS A 112 19.45 7.35 -2.44
N THR A 113 20.47 7.31 -3.29
CA THR A 113 20.88 6.10 -4.02
C THR A 113 21.34 4.98 -3.10
N THR A 114 22.07 5.28 -2.02
CA THR A 114 22.52 4.26 -1.04
C THR A 114 21.35 3.54 -0.38
N GLN A 115 20.33 4.30 0.04
CA GLN A 115 19.12 3.72 0.62
C GLN A 115 18.30 2.96 -0.42
N ALA A 116 18.28 3.43 -1.68
CA ALA A 116 17.62 2.73 -2.78
C ALA A 116 18.28 1.37 -3.07
N GLU A 117 19.62 1.33 -3.13
CA GLU A 117 20.41 0.10 -3.27
C GLU A 117 20.12 -0.87 -2.13
N GLU A 118 20.06 -0.40 -0.88
CA GLU A 118 19.75 -1.25 0.26
C GLU A 118 18.38 -1.95 0.12
N ILE A 119 17.36 -1.24 -0.38
CA ILE A 119 16.06 -1.85 -0.66
C ILE A 119 16.13 -2.80 -1.86
N ALA A 120 16.87 -2.46 -2.91
CA ALA A 120 17.05 -3.32 -4.07
C ALA A 120 17.73 -4.65 -3.71
N ASP A 121 18.75 -4.59 -2.86
CA ASP A 121 19.44 -5.77 -2.31
C ASP A 121 18.49 -6.60 -1.45
N TYR A 122 17.68 -5.94 -0.60
CA TYR A 122 16.67 -6.64 0.19
C TYR A 122 15.70 -7.42 -0.70
N LEU A 123 15.22 -6.81 -1.78
CA LEU A 123 14.31 -7.46 -2.72
C LEU A 123 14.97 -8.64 -3.43
N SER A 124 16.21 -8.46 -3.91
CA SER A 124 16.96 -9.51 -4.60
C SER A 124 17.20 -10.74 -3.71
N ASN A 125 17.44 -10.52 -2.41
CA ASN A 125 17.67 -11.58 -1.44
C ASN A 125 16.38 -12.27 -0.95
N ASN A 126 15.23 -11.59 -0.99
CA ASN A 126 13.97 -12.10 -0.42
C ASN A 126 12.95 -12.56 -1.46
N LEU A 127 13.15 -12.26 -2.75
CA LEU A 127 12.28 -12.73 -3.82
C LEU A 127 12.78 -14.07 -4.38
N PRO A 128 11.89 -15.06 -4.60
CA PRO A 128 12.29 -16.31 -5.23
C PRO A 128 12.60 -16.08 -6.72
N GLU A 129 13.63 -16.74 -7.26
CA GLU A 129 14.05 -16.65 -8.68
C GLU A 129 12.90 -16.83 -9.69
N LYS A 130 11.88 -17.62 -9.33
CA LYS A 130 10.69 -17.91 -10.16
C LYS A 130 9.54 -16.94 -10.00
N THR A 131 9.69 -15.84 -9.25
CA THR A 131 8.74 -14.71 -9.35
C THR A 131 8.98 -13.95 -10.65
N ALA A 132 8.82 -14.65 -11.78
CA ALA A 132 8.66 -14.06 -13.09
C ALA A 132 7.43 -13.15 -12.99
N HIS A 133 7.70 -11.85 -13.09
CA HIS A 133 6.76 -10.76 -13.00
C HIS A 133 5.56 -11.05 -13.90
N THR A 134 4.51 -11.62 -13.32
CA THR A 134 3.23 -11.62 -13.98
C THR A 134 2.68 -10.23 -13.72
N GLN A 135 3.17 -9.25 -14.51
CA GLN A 135 2.39 -8.05 -14.79
C GLN A 135 1.00 -8.56 -15.09
N ARG A 136 0.06 -8.37 -14.15
CA ARG A 136 -1.32 -8.84 -14.31
C ARG A 136 -1.75 -8.29 -15.66
N THR A 137 -1.97 -9.19 -16.61
CA THR A 137 -2.46 -8.85 -17.94
C THR A 137 -3.65 -7.92 -17.73
N SER A 138 -3.51 -6.70 -18.24
CA SER A 138 -4.54 -5.69 -18.16
C SER A 138 -5.73 -6.15 -18.98
N HIS A 139 -6.58 -7.00 -18.41
CA HIS A 139 -7.99 -6.92 -18.75
C HIS A 139 -8.37 -5.45 -18.56
N LYS A 140 -9.06 -4.85 -19.53
CA LYS A 140 -9.41 -3.43 -19.56
C LYS A 140 -10.24 -3.08 -18.32
N LYS A 141 -9.57 -2.79 -17.21
CA LYS A 141 -10.22 -2.39 -15.96
C LYS A 141 -10.50 -0.90 -16.04
N ALA A 142 -11.60 -0.48 -15.44
CA ALA A 142 -11.99 0.93 -15.42
C ALA A 142 -10.88 1.81 -14.81
N THR A 143 -10.85 3.08 -15.19
CA THR A 143 -9.88 4.03 -14.63
C THR A 143 -10.29 4.34 -13.21
N LEU A 144 -9.41 4.24 -12.21
CA LEU A 144 -9.78 4.61 -10.84
C LEU A 144 -9.59 6.11 -10.62
N PRO A 145 -10.42 6.74 -9.76
CA PRO A 145 -10.12 8.06 -9.24
C PRO A 145 -8.72 8.08 -8.63
N THR A 146 -8.03 9.22 -8.73
CA THR A 146 -6.66 9.38 -8.18
C THR A 146 -6.60 9.21 -6.66
N HIS A 147 -7.73 9.48 -5.98
CA HIS A 147 -7.86 9.39 -4.53
C HIS A 147 -9.12 8.62 -4.11
N CYS A 148 -9.04 7.93 -2.98
CA CYS A 148 -10.19 7.25 -2.41
C CYS A 148 -11.19 8.26 -1.85
N PRO A 149 -12.46 8.26 -2.29
CA PRO A 149 -13.48 9.19 -1.77
C PRO A 149 -13.81 8.94 -0.30
N GLY A 150 -13.48 7.75 0.23
CA GLY A 150 -13.70 7.40 1.63
C GLY A 150 -12.63 7.93 2.59
N CYS A 151 -11.35 7.77 2.24
CA CYS A 151 -10.24 8.10 3.14
C CYS A 151 -9.27 9.16 2.63
N GLY A 152 -9.39 9.61 1.39
CA GLY A 152 -8.47 10.57 0.77
C GLY A 152 -7.10 9.98 0.40
N ALA A 153 -6.86 8.69 0.58
CA ALA A 153 -5.58 8.08 0.20
C ALA A 153 -5.44 7.97 -1.32
N PRO A 154 -4.23 8.09 -1.89
CA PRO A 154 -4.02 7.87 -3.31
C PRO A 154 -4.39 6.44 -3.68
N LEU A 155 -4.99 6.27 -4.87
CA LEU A 155 -5.36 4.98 -5.42
C LEU A 155 -4.64 4.76 -6.73
N ARG A 156 -4.11 3.55 -6.88
CA ARG A 156 -3.50 3.11 -8.13
C ARG A 156 -4.05 1.75 -8.50
N ALA A 157 -4.38 1.60 -9.78
CA ALA A 157 -5.02 0.40 -10.32
C ALA A 157 -4.19 -0.88 -10.14
N ASP A 158 -2.86 -0.73 -10.03
CA ASP A 158 -1.91 -1.80 -9.78
C ASP A 158 -1.80 -2.18 -8.30
N GLU A 159 -2.24 -1.38 -7.35
CA GLU A 159 -2.10 -1.70 -5.92
C GLU A 159 -3.38 -2.24 -5.28
N VAL A 160 -4.51 -1.94 -5.89
CA VAL A 160 -5.82 -2.27 -5.33
C VAL A 160 -6.23 -3.70 -5.63
N ASP A 161 -7.01 -4.26 -4.71
CA ASP A 161 -7.69 -5.52 -4.93
C ASP A 161 -8.99 -5.25 -5.69
N TRP A 162 -9.03 -5.68 -6.94
CA TRP A 162 -10.22 -5.57 -7.79
C TRP A 162 -11.27 -6.60 -7.36
N ILE A 163 -12.47 -6.11 -7.04
CA ILE A 163 -13.64 -6.93 -6.68
C ILE A 163 -14.35 -7.43 -7.94
N ASP A 164 -14.48 -6.55 -8.93
CA ASP A 164 -15.03 -6.81 -10.26
C ASP A 164 -14.34 -5.89 -11.29
N ASP A 165 -14.83 -5.86 -12.54
CA ASP A 165 -14.22 -5.08 -13.64
C ASP A 165 -14.28 -3.56 -13.44
N HIS A 166 -15.16 -3.09 -12.54
CA HIS A 166 -15.45 -1.68 -12.32
C HIS A 166 -15.30 -1.23 -10.86
N THR A 167 -15.01 -2.14 -9.93
CA THR A 167 -14.97 -1.86 -8.50
C THR A 167 -13.70 -2.43 -7.88
N ALA A 168 -12.93 -1.58 -7.23
CA ALA A 168 -11.75 -1.96 -6.47
C ALA A 168 -11.92 -1.67 -4.98
N GLU A 169 -11.25 -2.43 -4.12
CA GLU A 169 -11.18 -2.18 -2.68
C GLU A 169 -9.96 -1.30 -2.38
N CYS A 170 -10.17 -0.18 -1.67
CA CYS A 170 -9.08 0.68 -1.23
C CYS A 170 -8.16 -0.06 -0.24
N ILE A 171 -6.85 -0.08 -0.52
CA ILE A 171 -5.86 -0.79 0.32
C ILE A 171 -5.72 -0.23 1.75
N TYR A 172 -6.21 0.98 2.00
CA TYR A 172 -6.09 1.66 3.31
C TYR A 172 -7.34 1.49 4.16
N CYS A 173 -8.49 1.93 3.63
CA CYS A 173 -9.75 1.95 4.37
C CYS A 173 -10.72 0.82 3.98
N SER A 174 -10.42 0.10 2.91
CA SER A 174 -11.29 -0.93 2.33
C SER A 174 -12.68 -0.47 1.92
N SER A 175 -12.85 0.83 1.66
CA SER A 175 -14.05 1.29 0.97
C SER A 175 -14.01 0.77 -0.47
N PRO A 176 -15.13 0.28 -1.01
CA PRO A 176 -15.25 0.01 -2.43
C PRO A 176 -15.17 1.33 -3.18
N VAL A 177 -14.39 1.36 -4.25
CA VAL A 177 -14.20 2.52 -5.12
C VAL A 177 -14.53 2.07 -6.53
N ARG A 178 -15.49 2.76 -7.14
CA ARG A 178 -15.85 2.52 -8.53
C ARG A 178 -14.87 3.23 -9.44
N GLY A 179 -14.53 2.58 -10.53
CA GLY A 179 -13.82 3.20 -11.63
C GLY A 179 -14.73 4.18 -12.39
N GLU A 180 -14.08 5.19 -12.93
CA GLU A 180 -14.58 6.17 -13.88
C GLU A 180 -14.41 5.60 -15.30
N TYR A 181 -15.34 5.96 -16.18
CA TYR A 181 -15.42 5.50 -17.57
C TYR A 181 -14.97 6.59 -18.52
#